data_AF-A0A2V9H145-F1
#
_entry.id   AF-A0A2V9H145-F1
#
_cell.length_a   1.000
_cell.length_b   1.000
_cell.length_c   1.000
_cell.angle_alpha   90.00
_cell.angle_beta   90.00
_cell.angle_gamma   90.00
#
_symmetry.space_group_name_H-M   'P 1'
#
loop_
_entity.id
_entity.type
_entity.pdbx_description
1 polymer ?
#
loop_
_entity_poly.entity_id
_entity_poly.type
_entity_poly.pdbx_seq_one_letter_code
_entity_poly.pdbx_strand_id
1 'polypeptide(L)'
;MRYEFLVETYETERIKVVSVWSEFRDHDLPARPRDGDARGRSVQEQMVHQCVSENLWFVNMLGIDVGAPPLPATETRLEFMKRYAEDSEKRLTALRTKDDVWWESETKFFDLQRSRAWVMVRRIAHTAHHRGQQMAMLRMLGRDLHSNYGPTADTGGLMQNHAPTIYGYPNLNALFDGEAAGGKKTPLPGAAGKAVTERPDKK
;
A
#
# COMPACT_ATOMS: atom_id res chain seq x y z
N MET A 1 16.42 6.64 17.30
CA MET A 1 17.37 7.26 16.31
C MET A 1 16.68 8.42 15.60
N ARG A 2 17.40 9.36 14.97
CA ARG A 2 16.80 10.55 14.33
C ARG A 2 15.79 10.20 13.23
N TYR A 3 16.02 9.09 12.53
CA TYR A 3 15.22 8.65 11.37
C TYR A 3 14.28 7.47 11.66
N GLU A 4 14.08 7.12 12.93
CA GLU A 4 13.24 6.00 13.36
C GLU A 4 11.79 6.11 12.84
N PHE A 5 11.25 7.33 12.80
CA PHE A 5 9.92 7.58 12.24
C PHE A 5 9.76 7.16 10.77
N LEU A 6 10.84 7.16 9.96
CA LEU A 6 10.79 6.67 8.57
C LEU A 6 10.65 5.16 8.52
N VAL A 7 11.27 4.45 9.47
CA VAL A 7 11.19 3.00 9.61
C VAL A 7 9.78 2.61 10.07
N GLU A 8 9.25 3.27 11.11
CA GLU A 8 7.87 3.09 11.58
C GLU A 8 6.84 3.40 10.49
N THR A 9 7.07 4.47 9.72
CA THR A 9 6.20 4.82 8.60
C THR A 9 6.21 3.72 7.55
N TYR A 10 7.39 3.24 7.13
CA TYR A 10 7.50 2.15 6.17
C TYR A 10 6.85 0.86 6.68
N GLU A 11 7.01 0.55 7.97
CA GLU A 11 6.38 -0.59 8.63
C GLU A 11 4.86 -0.56 8.49
N THR A 12 4.21 0.58 8.65
CA THR A 12 2.75 0.66 8.46
C THR A 12 2.36 0.73 6.99
N GLU A 13 3.15 1.41 6.14
CA GLU A 13 2.83 1.58 4.72
C GLU A 13 2.87 0.25 3.96
N ARG A 14 3.78 -0.68 4.29
CA ARG A 14 3.79 -2.03 3.68
C ARG A 14 2.49 -2.79 3.99
N ILE A 15 1.99 -2.71 5.22
CA ILE A 15 0.75 -3.40 5.63
C ILE A 15 -0.42 -2.81 4.86
N LYS A 16 -0.49 -1.48 4.78
CA LYS A 16 -1.53 -0.75 4.05
C LYS A 16 -1.60 -1.10 2.56
N VAL A 17 -0.47 -1.39 1.91
CA VAL A 17 -0.46 -1.88 0.52
C VAL A 17 -1.16 -3.23 0.43
N VAL A 18 -0.76 -4.19 1.28
CA VAL A 18 -1.34 -5.54 1.32
C VAL A 18 -2.83 -5.50 1.67
N SER A 19 -3.24 -4.62 2.58
CA SER A 19 -4.65 -4.42 2.92
C SER A 19 -5.47 -3.96 1.71
N VAL A 20 -5.00 -2.99 0.92
CA VAL A 20 -5.70 -2.56 -0.31
C VAL A 20 -5.76 -3.70 -1.34
N TRP A 21 -4.68 -4.45 -1.51
CA TRP A 21 -4.67 -5.61 -2.40
C TRP A 21 -5.65 -6.69 -1.97
N SER A 22 -5.87 -6.82 -0.66
CA SER A 22 -6.85 -7.76 -0.13
C SER A 22 -8.29 -7.44 -0.55
N GLU A 23 -8.61 -6.20 -0.91
CA GLU A 23 -9.97 -5.79 -1.30
C GLU A 23 -10.34 -6.17 -2.73
N PHE A 24 -9.35 -6.40 -3.61
CA PHE A 24 -9.58 -6.86 -4.97
C PHE A 24 -9.93 -8.37 -5.02
N ARG A 25 -10.35 -8.84 -6.19
CA ARG A 25 -10.46 -10.25 -6.57
C ARG A 25 -9.55 -10.55 -7.77
N ASP A 26 -9.23 -11.82 -8.01
CA ASP A 26 -8.38 -12.18 -9.15
C ASP A 26 -8.95 -11.72 -10.50
N HIS A 27 -10.28 -11.72 -10.64
CA HIS A 27 -10.93 -11.21 -11.86
C HIS A 27 -10.87 -9.69 -12.00
N ASP A 28 -10.47 -8.95 -10.96
CA ASP A 28 -10.24 -7.49 -11.05
C ASP A 28 -8.85 -7.17 -11.62
N LEU A 29 -7.91 -8.12 -11.62
CA LEU A 29 -6.52 -7.91 -12.04
C LEU A 29 -6.38 -7.28 -13.44
N PRO A 30 -7.18 -7.69 -14.45
CA PRO A 30 -7.12 -7.08 -15.78
C PRO A 30 -7.75 -5.69 -15.88
N ALA A 31 -8.55 -5.29 -14.88
CA ALA A 31 -9.34 -4.06 -14.94
C ALA A 31 -8.43 -2.82 -15.04
N ARG A 32 -8.79 -1.89 -15.92
CA ARG A 32 -8.10 -0.60 -16.10
C ARG A 32 -9.02 0.53 -15.65
N PRO A 33 -8.48 1.72 -15.28
CA PRO A 33 -9.31 2.87 -14.92
C PRO A 33 -10.26 3.31 -16.03
N ARG A 34 -9.89 3.04 -17.29
CA ARG A 34 -10.71 3.29 -18.47
C ARG A 34 -10.48 2.19 -19.50
N ASP A 35 -11.56 1.58 -19.96
CA ASP A 35 -11.52 0.55 -20.99
C ASP A 35 -10.93 1.09 -22.29
N GLY A 36 -10.01 0.32 -22.88
CA GLY A 36 -9.32 0.67 -24.13
C GLY A 36 -8.25 1.76 -24.01
N ASP A 37 -7.98 2.33 -22.83
CA ASP A 37 -6.92 3.33 -22.63
C ASP A 37 -5.65 2.70 -22.05
N ALA A 38 -4.66 2.46 -22.91
CA ALA A 38 -3.40 1.83 -22.52
C ALA A 38 -2.53 2.69 -21.58
N ARG A 39 -2.81 3.99 -21.43
CA ARG A 39 -2.02 4.88 -20.56
C ARG A 39 -2.26 4.61 -19.07
N GLY A 40 -3.45 4.15 -18.71
CA GLY A 40 -3.78 3.77 -17.34
C GLY A 40 -3.35 2.33 -17.08
N ARG A 41 -2.64 2.08 -15.97
CA ARG A 41 -2.25 0.71 -15.59
C ARG A 41 -3.45 -0.10 -15.13
N SER A 42 -3.48 -1.39 -15.48
CA SER A 42 -4.40 -2.34 -14.85
C SER A 42 -4.08 -2.52 -13.36
N VAL A 43 -4.99 -3.16 -12.60
CA VAL A 43 -4.73 -3.53 -11.20
C VAL A 43 -3.47 -4.39 -11.09
N GLN A 44 -3.32 -5.40 -11.96
CA GLN A 44 -2.13 -6.25 -12.03
C GLN A 44 -0.86 -5.43 -12.31
N GLU A 45 -0.90 -4.54 -13.30
CA GLU A 45 0.25 -3.69 -13.65
C GLU A 45 0.62 -2.73 -12.51
N GLN A 46 -0.33 -2.30 -11.68
CA GLN A 46 -0.03 -1.53 -10.46
C GLN A 46 0.66 -2.39 -9.40
N MET A 47 0.25 -3.65 -9.20
CA MET A 47 0.90 -4.59 -8.28
C MET A 47 2.34 -4.90 -8.74
N VAL A 48 2.51 -5.20 -10.04
CA VAL A 48 3.84 -5.38 -10.66
C VAL A 48 4.70 -4.15 -10.46
N HIS A 49 4.17 -2.96 -10.76
CA HIS A 49 4.90 -1.70 -10.59
C HIS A 49 5.31 -1.48 -9.14
N GLN A 50 4.43 -1.72 -8.16
CA GLN A 50 4.78 -1.57 -6.75
C GLN A 50 5.93 -2.50 -6.36
N CYS A 51 5.85 -3.79 -6.69
CA CYS A 51 6.87 -4.77 -6.38
C CYS A 51 8.23 -4.45 -7.04
N VAL A 52 8.22 -4.23 -8.36
CA VAL A 52 9.46 -4.01 -9.14
C VAL A 52 10.07 -2.66 -8.81
N SER A 53 9.26 -1.58 -8.76
CA SER A 53 9.77 -0.23 -8.48
C SER A 53 10.36 -0.15 -7.08
N GLU A 54 9.70 -0.73 -6.07
CA GLU A 54 10.23 -0.73 -4.71
C GLU A 54 11.54 -1.52 -4.64
N ASN A 55 11.59 -2.71 -5.25
CA ASN A 55 12.81 -3.50 -5.30
C ASN A 55 13.99 -2.73 -5.92
N LEU A 56 13.78 -2.12 -7.10
CA LEU A 56 14.83 -1.37 -7.79
C LEU A 56 15.32 -0.17 -6.99
N TRP A 57 14.44 0.51 -6.23
CA TRP A 57 14.86 1.63 -5.38
C TRP A 57 15.69 1.14 -4.19
N PHE A 58 15.25 0.05 -3.54
CA PHE A 58 15.98 -0.51 -2.40
C PHE A 58 17.36 -1.01 -2.82
N VAL A 59 17.45 -1.75 -3.93
CA VAL A 59 18.73 -2.26 -4.44
C VAL A 59 19.64 -1.11 -4.89
N ASN A 60 19.17 -0.26 -5.82
CA ASN A 60 20.06 0.68 -6.50
C ASN A 60 20.32 1.97 -5.73
N MET A 61 19.39 2.41 -4.88
CA MET A 61 19.50 3.70 -4.18
C MET A 61 19.79 3.50 -2.70
N LEU A 62 19.18 2.50 -2.05
CA LEU A 62 19.36 2.26 -0.63
C LEU A 62 20.44 1.19 -0.34
N GLY A 63 20.88 0.42 -1.34
CA GLY A 63 21.87 -0.65 -1.14
C GLY A 63 21.35 -1.78 -0.26
N ILE A 64 20.05 -2.07 -0.33
CA ILE A 64 19.38 -3.14 0.39
C ILE A 64 18.81 -4.10 -0.64
N ASP A 65 19.39 -5.28 -0.72
CA ASP A 65 18.92 -6.39 -1.55
C ASP A 65 18.32 -7.48 -0.65
N VAL A 66 17.15 -7.99 -1.03
CA VAL A 66 16.44 -9.06 -0.31
C VAL A 66 16.74 -10.45 -0.88
N GLY A 67 17.51 -10.53 -1.97
CA GLY A 67 17.99 -11.78 -2.57
C GLY A 67 16.90 -12.62 -3.24
N ALA A 68 15.79 -12.00 -3.67
CA ALA A 68 14.66 -12.69 -4.26
C ALA A 68 14.09 -11.93 -5.49
N PRO A 69 13.49 -12.64 -6.46
CA PRO A 69 12.73 -12.00 -7.53
C PRO A 69 11.56 -11.18 -6.95
N PRO A 70 11.32 -9.95 -7.42
CA PRO A 70 10.29 -9.09 -6.85
C PRO A 70 8.86 -9.52 -7.17
N LEU A 71 8.68 -10.42 -8.15
CA LEU A 71 7.37 -10.90 -8.59
C LEU A 71 7.12 -12.35 -8.11
N PRO A 72 5.86 -12.72 -7.82
CA PRO A 72 5.52 -14.11 -7.58
C PRO A 72 5.69 -14.94 -8.86
N ALA A 73 5.90 -16.26 -8.71
CA ALA A 73 5.98 -17.17 -9.86
C ALA A 73 4.63 -17.33 -10.58
N THR A 74 3.52 -17.13 -9.86
CA THR A 74 2.17 -17.12 -10.41
C THR A 74 1.50 -15.82 -9.98
N GLU A 75 1.05 -15.04 -10.96
CA GLU A 75 0.49 -13.70 -10.75
C GLU A 75 -0.98 -13.74 -10.35
N THR A 76 -1.28 -14.38 -9.23
CA THR A 76 -2.57 -14.21 -8.53
C THR A 76 -2.45 -13.09 -7.51
N ARG A 77 -3.59 -12.50 -7.14
CA ARG A 77 -3.68 -11.45 -6.11
C ARG A 77 -3.03 -11.90 -4.80
N LEU A 78 -3.33 -13.12 -4.33
CA LEU A 78 -2.80 -13.63 -3.07
C LEU A 78 -1.29 -13.85 -3.13
N GLU A 79 -0.77 -14.34 -4.26
CA GLU A 79 0.67 -14.55 -4.43
C GLU A 79 1.45 -13.23 -4.55
N PHE A 80 0.88 -12.19 -5.17
CA PHE A 80 1.42 -10.83 -5.09
C PHE A 80 1.52 -10.34 -3.64
N MET A 81 0.44 -10.51 -2.87
CA MET A 81 0.40 -10.09 -1.46
C MET A 81 1.46 -10.79 -0.63
N LYS A 82 1.63 -12.11 -0.78
CA LYS A 82 2.65 -12.90 -0.07
C LYS A 82 4.06 -12.44 -0.44
N ARG A 83 4.37 -12.35 -1.75
CA ARG A 83 5.69 -11.90 -2.23
C ARG A 83 6.03 -10.51 -1.72
N TYR A 84 5.10 -9.57 -1.82
CA TYR A 84 5.34 -8.20 -1.35
C TYR A 84 5.53 -8.12 0.16
N ALA A 85 4.72 -8.84 0.94
CA ALA A 85 4.84 -8.86 2.40
C ALA A 85 6.18 -9.46 2.85
N GLU A 86 6.63 -10.55 2.23
CA GLU A 86 7.92 -11.17 2.53
C GLU A 86 9.09 -10.24 2.23
N ASP A 87 9.13 -9.67 1.01
CA ASP A 87 10.23 -8.81 0.59
C ASP A 87 10.27 -7.50 1.39
N SER A 88 9.10 -6.90 1.67
CA SER A 88 9.02 -5.67 2.45
C SER A 88 9.38 -5.88 3.93
N GLU A 89 9.12 -7.06 4.50
CA GLU A 89 9.59 -7.41 5.85
C GLU A 89 11.12 -7.50 5.91
N LYS A 90 11.76 -8.12 4.91
CA LYS A 90 13.22 -8.21 4.82
C LYS A 90 13.84 -6.81 4.70
N ARG A 91 13.24 -5.93 3.90
CA ARG A 91 13.63 -4.51 3.79
C ARG A 91 13.48 -3.78 5.13
N LEU A 92 12.36 -3.95 5.82
CA LEU A 92 12.11 -3.34 7.13
C LEU A 92 13.16 -3.79 8.14
N THR A 93 13.45 -5.08 8.19
CA THR A 93 14.48 -5.65 9.07
C THR A 93 15.84 -5.01 8.79
N ALA A 94 16.23 -4.87 7.52
CA ALA A 94 17.47 -4.20 7.14
C ALA A 94 17.50 -2.71 7.49
N LEU A 95 16.37 -2.00 7.35
CA LEU A 95 16.26 -0.58 7.71
C LEU A 95 16.43 -0.33 9.22
N ARG A 96 15.91 -1.23 10.06
CA ARG A 96 16.05 -1.15 11.53
C ARG A 96 17.50 -1.20 12.01
N THR A 97 18.42 -1.73 11.21
CA THR A 97 19.84 -1.80 11.57
C THR A 97 20.67 -0.60 11.10
N LYS A 98 20.07 0.39 10.43
CA LYS A 98 20.80 1.52 9.85
C LYS A 98 20.92 2.67 10.83
N ASP A 99 22.13 3.18 10.99
CA ASP A 99 22.44 4.31 11.85
C ASP A 99 22.22 5.67 11.15
N ASP A 100 22.31 6.76 11.93
CA ASP A 100 22.10 8.11 11.42
C ASP A 100 23.11 8.47 10.31
N VAL A 101 24.34 7.94 10.35
CA VAL A 101 25.37 8.15 9.30
C VAL A 101 24.91 7.55 7.97
N TRP A 102 24.38 6.32 7.96
CA TRP A 102 23.83 5.72 6.76
C TRP A 102 22.65 6.52 6.21
N TRP A 103 21.75 7.00 7.06
CA TRP A 103 20.59 7.80 6.66
C TRP A 103 20.97 9.14 6.03
N GLU A 104 22.01 9.79 6.57
CA GLU A 104 22.49 11.10 6.13
C GLU A 104 23.38 11.04 4.88
N SER A 105 24.07 9.92 4.68
CA SER A 105 24.92 9.73 3.51
C SER A 105 24.15 9.79 2.18
N GLU A 106 24.84 10.25 1.14
CA GLU A 106 24.26 10.45 -0.18
C GLU A 106 24.20 9.17 -1.01
N THR A 107 23.22 9.14 -1.90
CA THR A 107 23.05 8.14 -2.95
C THR A 107 22.52 8.80 -4.22
N LYS A 108 22.73 8.12 -5.35
CA LYS A 108 22.26 8.57 -6.65
C LYS A 108 20.74 8.33 -6.77
N PHE A 109 19.97 9.41 -6.78
CA PHE A 109 18.55 9.44 -7.10
C PHE A 109 18.38 9.94 -8.54
N PHE A 110 18.31 9.01 -9.50
CA PHE A 110 18.39 9.33 -10.94
C PHE A 110 19.62 10.19 -11.23
N ASP A 111 19.47 11.42 -11.70
CA ASP A 111 20.61 12.28 -12.06
C ASP A 111 21.07 13.20 -10.91
N LEU A 112 20.53 13.01 -9.71
CA LEU A 112 20.80 13.87 -8.54
C LEU A 112 21.41 13.07 -7.39
N GLN A 113 22.25 13.71 -6.58
CA GLN A 113 22.68 13.18 -5.27
C GLN A 113 21.70 13.62 -4.19
N ARG A 114 21.24 12.68 -3.37
CA ARG A 114 20.33 12.94 -2.25
C ARG A 114 20.65 12.02 -1.08
N SER A 115 20.37 12.47 0.14
CA SER A 115 20.49 11.61 1.31
C SER A 115 19.54 10.41 1.21
N ARG A 116 19.92 9.29 1.82
CA ARG A 116 19.06 8.09 1.87
C ARG A 116 17.75 8.37 2.60
N ALA A 117 17.77 9.21 3.64
CA ALA A 117 16.55 9.66 4.31
C ALA A 117 15.59 10.38 3.34
N TRP A 118 16.10 11.26 2.47
CA TRP A 118 15.29 11.94 1.46
C TRP A 118 14.71 10.95 0.44
N VAL A 119 15.52 9.99 -0.04
CA VAL A 119 15.06 8.94 -0.96
C VAL A 119 13.96 8.10 -0.33
N MET A 120 14.07 7.76 0.96
CA MET A 120 13.07 6.98 1.67
C MET A 120 11.73 7.73 1.80
N VAL A 121 11.75 9.03 2.08
CA VAL A 121 10.53 9.87 2.06
C VAL A 121 9.86 9.83 0.69
N ARG A 122 10.63 9.93 -0.40
CA ARG A 122 10.09 9.81 -1.76
C ARG A 122 9.52 8.42 -2.04
N ARG A 123 10.16 7.36 -1.54
CA ARG A 123 9.68 5.99 -1.70
C ARG A 123 8.35 5.77 -0.99
N ILE A 124 8.19 6.29 0.21
CA ILE A 124 6.94 6.27 0.98
C ILE A 124 5.84 7.02 0.22
N ALA A 125 6.12 8.26 -0.22
CA ALA A 125 5.15 9.07 -0.97
C ALA A 125 4.73 8.40 -2.29
N HIS A 126 5.68 7.78 -3.01
CA HIS A 126 5.42 7.04 -4.24
C HIS A 126 4.51 5.84 -3.99
N THR A 127 4.75 5.08 -2.91
CA THR A 127 3.89 3.95 -2.51
C THR A 127 2.47 4.43 -2.18
N ALA A 128 2.33 5.49 -1.36
CA ALA A 128 1.04 6.06 -1.02
C ALA A 128 0.28 6.58 -2.27
N HIS A 129 0.98 7.17 -3.23
CA HIS A 129 0.42 7.64 -4.50
C HIS A 129 -0.22 6.49 -5.31
N HIS A 130 0.51 5.40 -5.55
CA HIS A 130 -0.03 4.26 -6.31
C HIS A 130 -1.07 3.46 -5.53
N ARG A 131 -0.98 3.41 -4.20
CA ARG A 131 -2.06 2.88 -3.36
C ARG A 131 -3.34 3.69 -3.54
N GLY A 132 -3.25 5.03 -3.53
CA GLY A 132 -4.39 5.91 -3.76
C GLY A 132 -5.06 5.67 -5.13
N GLN A 133 -4.26 5.44 -6.19
CA GLN A 133 -4.79 5.06 -7.50
C GLN A 133 -5.59 3.75 -7.45
N GLN A 134 -5.06 2.73 -6.78
CA GLN A 134 -5.76 1.45 -6.61
C GLN A 134 -7.03 1.58 -5.75
N MET A 135 -7.01 2.41 -4.70
CA MET A 135 -8.21 2.68 -3.89
C MET A 135 -9.31 3.36 -4.71
N ALA A 136 -8.96 4.24 -5.66
CA ALA A 136 -9.93 4.79 -6.61
C ALA A 136 -10.49 3.72 -7.54
N MET A 137 -9.66 2.78 -8.01
CA MET A 137 -10.12 1.65 -8.83
C MET A 137 -11.06 0.72 -8.07
N LEU A 138 -10.80 0.43 -6.78
CA LEU A 138 -11.72 -0.34 -5.93
C LEU A 138 -13.12 0.30 -5.93
N ARG A 139 -13.19 1.63 -5.84
CA ARG A 139 -14.46 2.36 -5.91
C ARG A 139 -15.14 2.25 -7.27
N MET A 140 -14.39 2.36 -8.36
CA MET A 140 -14.93 2.19 -9.72
C MET A 140 -15.47 0.78 -9.97
N LEU A 141 -14.87 -0.23 -9.31
CA LEU A 141 -15.29 -1.63 -9.38
C LEU A 141 -16.40 -1.99 -8.37
N GLY A 142 -16.88 -1.03 -7.58
CA GLY A 142 -17.91 -1.28 -6.56
C GLY A 142 -17.44 -2.19 -5.42
N ARG A 143 -16.14 -2.18 -5.10
CA ARG A 143 -15.58 -2.93 -3.96
C ARG A 143 -15.71 -2.14 -2.66
N ASP A 144 -15.92 -2.90 -1.60
CA ASP A 144 -15.76 -2.44 -0.22
C ASP A 144 -14.33 -1.94 0.02
N LEU A 145 -14.20 -0.96 0.92
CA LEU A 145 -12.93 -0.36 1.26
C LEU A 145 -12.82 -0.15 2.76
N HIS A 146 -12.09 -1.03 3.43
CA HIS A 146 -11.72 -0.88 4.83
C HIS A 146 -10.75 0.28 5.05
N SER A 147 -10.58 0.65 6.31
CA SER A 147 -9.61 1.66 6.73
C SER A 147 -8.19 1.32 6.30
N ASN A 148 -7.46 2.37 5.90
CA ASN A 148 -6.07 2.26 5.51
C ASN A 148 -5.15 3.17 6.34
N TYR A 149 -5.50 4.44 6.47
CA TYR A 149 -4.84 5.40 7.37
C TYR A 149 -5.84 6.13 8.30
N GLY A 150 -7.12 5.88 8.10
CA GLY A 150 -8.25 6.47 8.80
C GLY A 150 -9.55 5.82 8.29
N PRO A 151 -10.72 6.31 8.72
CA PRO A 151 -12.00 5.86 8.21
C PRO A 151 -12.13 6.12 6.70
N THR A 152 -12.99 5.34 6.08
CA THR A 152 -13.42 5.50 4.69
C THR A 152 -14.91 5.77 4.68
N ALA A 153 -15.47 6.12 3.52
CA ALA A 153 -16.91 6.22 3.39
C ALA A 153 -17.66 4.94 3.85
N ASP A 154 -17.04 3.77 3.83
CA ASP A 154 -17.71 2.51 4.19
C ASP A 154 -17.65 2.21 5.69
N THR A 155 -16.85 2.96 6.46
CA THR A 155 -16.70 2.75 7.90
C THR A 155 -17.68 3.59 8.72
N GLY A 156 -18.81 3.99 8.15
CA GLY A 156 -19.81 4.84 8.81
C GLY A 156 -19.72 6.32 8.43
N GLY A 157 -18.99 6.65 7.37
CA GLY A 157 -18.80 8.01 6.86
C GLY A 157 -17.40 8.58 7.10
N LEU A 158 -17.29 9.91 7.13
CA LEU A 158 -16.00 10.61 7.26
C LEU A 158 -15.55 10.73 8.73
N MET A 159 -14.27 11.08 8.96
CA MET A 159 -13.75 11.41 10.30
C MET A 159 -14.59 12.46 11.04
N GLN A 160 -15.10 13.46 10.32
CA GLN A 160 -15.97 14.51 10.91
C GLN A 160 -17.29 13.95 11.46
N ASN A 161 -17.73 12.78 10.95
CA ASN A 161 -18.92 12.08 11.43
C ASN A 161 -18.58 11.16 12.62
N HIS A 162 -17.35 11.23 13.14
CA HIS A 162 -16.80 10.29 14.12
C HIS A 162 -16.83 8.82 13.64
N ALA A 163 -16.68 8.61 12.33
CA ALA A 163 -16.60 7.26 11.78
C ALA A 163 -15.39 6.51 12.37
N PRO A 164 -15.56 5.28 12.86
CA PRO A 164 -14.47 4.47 13.38
C PRO A 164 -13.47 4.08 12.30
N THR A 165 -12.25 3.79 12.73
CA THR A 165 -11.30 3.06 11.88
C THR A 165 -11.61 1.57 11.95
N ILE A 166 -11.94 0.96 10.82
CA ILE A 166 -12.28 -0.47 10.72
C ILE A 166 -11.35 -1.12 9.71
N TYR A 167 -10.38 -1.88 10.20
CA TYR A 167 -9.49 -2.69 9.36
C TYR A 167 -10.13 -4.02 9.00
N GLY A 168 -9.88 -4.52 7.79
CA GLY A 168 -10.40 -5.81 7.33
C GLY A 168 -9.90 -6.98 8.18
N TYR A 169 -8.68 -6.86 8.72
CA TYR A 169 -8.02 -7.87 9.54
C TYR A 169 -7.18 -7.22 10.65
N PRO A 170 -6.97 -7.90 11.80
CA PRO A 170 -6.21 -7.35 12.92
C PRO A 170 -4.70 -7.32 12.70
N ASN A 171 -4.15 -8.18 11.83
CA ASN A 171 -2.74 -8.24 11.48
C ASN A 171 -2.54 -9.00 10.14
N LEU A 172 -1.31 -9.01 9.62
CA LEU A 172 -0.98 -9.67 8.35
C LEU A 172 -1.22 -11.19 8.36
N ASN A 173 -0.96 -11.88 9.47
CA ASN A 173 -1.19 -13.33 9.56
C ASN A 173 -2.69 -13.64 9.41
N ALA A 174 -3.53 -12.95 10.19
CA ALA A 174 -4.99 -13.09 10.09
C ALA A 174 -5.52 -12.69 8.69
N LEU A 175 -4.88 -11.73 8.03
CA LEU A 175 -5.20 -11.35 6.66
C LEU A 175 -4.91 -12.50 5.69
N PHE A 176 -3.73 -13.12 5.75
CA PHE A 176 -3.39 -14.23 4.86
C PHE A 176 -4.25 -15.46 5.11
N ASP A 177 -4.47 -15.83 6.37
CA ASP A 177 -5.34 -16.95 6.75
C ASP A 177 -6.78 -16.71 6.27
N GLY A 178 -7.29 -15.49 6.49
CA GLY A 178 -8.64 -15.09 6.10
C GLY A 178 -8.84 -15.07 4.59
N GLU A 179 -7.88 -14.52 3.83
CA GLU A 179 -7.95 -14.45 2.37
C GLU A 179 -7.77 -15.82 1.71
N ALA A 180 -6.95 -16.71 2.28
CA ALA A 180 -6.83 -18.10 1.83
C ALA A 180 -8.13 -18.90 2.08
N ALA A 181 -8.89 -18.55 3.11
CA ALA A 181 -10.17 -19.18 3.47
C ALA A 181 -11.41 -18.50 2.86
N GLY A 182 -11.26 -17.63 1.87
CA GLY A 182 -12.38 -17.03 1.13
C GLY A 182 -12.80 -15.61 1.57
N GLY A 183 -12.03 -14.95 2.44
CA GLY A 183 -12.14 -13.50 2.70
C GLY A 183 -13.08 -13.11 3.84
N LYS A 184 -12.80 -13.58 5.07
CA LYS A 184 -13.58 -13.23 6.27
C LYS A 184 -13.16 -11.89 6.89
N LYS A 185 -13.35 -10.79 6.14
CA LYS A 185 -13.06 -9.44 6.62
C LYS A 185 -14.05 -8.98 7.70
N THR A 186 -13.60 -8.05 8.55
CA THR A 186 -14.48 -7.32 9.47
C THR A 186 -15.65 -6.69 8.70
N PRO A 187 -16.91 -6.88 9.09
CA PRO A 187 -18.05 -6.25 8.41
C PRO A 187 -17.98 -4.72 8.43
N LEU A 188 -18.43 -4.08 7.35
CA LEU A 188 -18.49 -2.62 7.22
C LEU A 188 -19.94 -2.14 7.37
N PRO A 189 -20.19 -1.03 8.12
CA PRO A 189 -21.52 -0.44 8.25
C PRO A 189 -21.97 0.34 6.99
N GLY A 190 -21.09 0.53 6.01
CA GLY A 190 -21.33 1.33 4.81
C GLY A 190 -21.34 2.83 5.11
N ALA A 191 -21.91 3.62 4.20
CA ALA A 191 -21.96 5.09 4.32
C ALA A 191 -22.93 5.63 5.37
N ALA A 192 -23.75 4.77 5.98
CA ALA A 192 -24.75 5.15 6.99
C ALA A 192 -25.65 6.36 6.58
N GLY A 193 -25.91 6.52 5.28
CA GLY A 193 -26.69 7.62 4.72
C GLY A 193 -26.06 9.02 4.80
N LYS A 194 -24.78 9.13 5.21
CA LYS A 194 -24.07 10.40 5.32
C LYS A 194 -23.46 10.83 4.00
N ALA A 195 -23.48 12.13 3.71
CA ALA A 195 -22.78 12.67 2.56
C ALA A 195 -21.26 12.52 2.72
N VAL A 196 -20.58 12.12 1.64
CA VAL A 196 -19.12 11.98 1.60
C VAL A 196 -18.50 13.34 1.25
N THR A 197 -18.65 14.32 2.15
CA THR A 197 -18.10 15.67 1.97
C THR A 197 -17.83 16.37 3.29
N GLU A 198 -16.72 17.10 3.38
CA GLU A 198 -16.37 17.96 4.51
C GLU A 198 -17.06 19.33 4.49
N ARG A 199 -17.96 19.55 3.51
CA ARG A 199 -18.75 20.77 3.47
C ARG A 199 -19.68 20.81 4.67
N PRO A 200 -19.85 21.99 5.31
CA PRO A 200 -20.85 22.14 6.36
C PRO A 200 -22.25 21.89 5.79
N ASP A 201 -23.16 21.45 6.65
CA ASP A 201 -24.58 21.33 6.31
C ASP A 201 -25.09 22.70 5.82
N LYS A 202 -25.92 22.67 4.77
CA LYS A 202 -26.61 23.88 4.32
C LYS A 202 -27.50 24.37 5.46
N LYS A 203 -27.22 25.58 5.95
CA LYS A 203 -28.08 26.28 6.92
C LYS A 203 -29.46 26.54 6.33
#